data_AF-A0A4V1IRR5-F1
#
_entry.id   AF-A0A4V1IRR5-F1
#
_cell.length_a   1.000
_cell.length_b   1.000
_cell.length_c   1.000
_cell.angle_alpha   90.00
_cell.angle_beta   90.00
_cell.angle_gamma   90.00
#
_symmetry.space_group_name_H-M   'P 1'
#
loop_
_entity.id
_entity.type
_entity.pdbx_description
1 polymer ?
#
loop_
_entity_poly.entity_id
_entity_poly.type
_entity_poly.pdbx_seq_one_letter_code
_entity_poly.pdbx_strand_id
1 'polypeptide(L)'
;MRSHSAPAAAAPPKLSLSPPRPKPSSSSPPRAALPPPAPGPQVAPAVEGRTDDVQCRAPRAPPRIDSRNVALGSLPTELWSRITSFVPDPTVFSRTCRSVRALLQDPPVRAQVLIVTYGANLALFRSTQRRRRLFAGCEFELVRALLAAGAKVPRWWVQLLHRRSLTHPPLLPLETLILAEALRLNPLPPDLLTANDALLFEALTNDLDNENNLETVRDLIVNTGFVPLEEITPCGPFRIYQLSKKDIRLLDVLIERNGLDVRSVNDRILRQVLSLPYLLTLKVLLDPRGVEKLHEYMSRGFILTPAVIASQLRDSTSPAVLQTFREHTAPSVLQSCALEVLRSFFDPDSPIHFPAQTATNILAICPIPDATLQEMILHDAGGRLPYATRCFEQPVPHLAWRWILARFGPGHPLSQSAFADLLLWTADLGPRLESFRRRTKDDPWIQTLHFLDAGVRLRPRHVPALAQIALAVQSHPVPSLVIARQLDWAGHDALPDRERQEWLVAVKDAVVDNKEWNRAARTVDRTWWAAKPRRGKETRPLRFLDEVQEMVKLLKRRREGLGRYRTLKW
;
A
#
# COMPACT_ATOMS: atom_id res chain seq x y z
N MET A 1 -13.92 -66.17 31.73
CA MET A 1 -13.46 -66.06 33.14
C MET A 1 -13.63 -64.62 33.59
N ARG A 2 -14.24 -64.38 34.77
CA ARG A 2 -14.28 -63.13 35.59
C ARG A 2 -14.72 -61.84 34.86
N SER A 3 -15.88 -61.20 35.10
CA SER A 3 -16.36 -60.53 36.35
C SER A 3 -15.37 -59.45 36.85
N HIS A 4 -15.69 -58.19 37.19
CA HIS A 4 -16.92 -57.44 37.52
C HIS A 4 -16.74 -55.96 37.03
N SER A 5 -17.65 -54.98 37.02
CA SER A 5 -19.12 -54.83 37.21
C SER A 5 -19.54 -53.40 36.78
N ALA A 6 -20.84 -53.14 36.55
CA ALA A 6 -21.38 -51.78 36.38
C ALA A 6 -22.00 -51.22 37.68
N PRO A 7 -22.11 -49.89 37.84
CA PRO A 7 -23.17 -49.26 38.61
C PRO A 7 -24.03 -48.30 37.75
N ALA A 8 -25.23 -47.98 38.24
CA ALA A 8 -26.29 -47.34 37.47
C ALA A 8 -26.68 -45.93 37.96
N ALA A 9 -27.39 -45.22 37.08
CA ALA A 9 -28.43 -44.23 37.34
C ALA A 9 -28.18 -43.06 38.32
N ALA A 10 -28.14 -41.83 37.76
CA ALA A 10 -28.79 -40.66 38.36
C ALA A 10 -29.11 -39.59 37.29
N ALA A 11 -30.33 -39.03 37.36
CA ALA A 11 -30.77 -37.85 36.65
C ALA A 11 -31.89 -37.17 37.48
N PRO A 12 -32.28 -35.92 37.22
CA PRO A 12 -31.53 -34.75 36.77
C PRO A 12 -31.44 -33.69 37.91
N PRO A 13 -31.17 -32.39 37.64
CA PRO A 13 -32.33 -31.49 37.67
C PRO A 13 -32.35 -30.43 36.56
N LYS A 14 -33.56 -29.98 36.22
CA LYS A 14 -33.82 -28.84 35.35
C LYS A 14 -33.57 -27.54 36.13
N LEU A 15 -32.74 -26.64 35.60
CA LEU A 15 -32.70 -25.24 36.04
C LEU A 15 -33.35 -24.35 34.98
N SER A 16 -34.66 -24.17 35.10
CA SER A 16 -35.36 -23.01 34.56
C SER A 16 -35.27 -21.87 35.57
N LEU A 17 -34.87 -20.67 35.14
CA LEU A 17 -35.35 -19.39 35.70
C LEU A 17 -34.88 -18.25 34.78
N SER A 18 -35.81 -17.73 33.96
CA SER A 18 -35.59 -16.51 33.20
C SER A 18 -35.67 -15.30 34.14
N PRO A 19 -34.80 -14.28 34.00
CA PRO A 19 -34.93 -13.05 34.77
C PRO A 19 -36.18 -12.27 34.34
N PRO A 20 -36.90 -11.61 35.26
CA PRO A 20 -38.11 -10.86 34.94
C PRO A 20 -37.80 -9.60 34.13
N ARG A 21 -38.62 -9.31 33.12
CA ARG A 21 -38.58 -8.01 32.41
C ARG A 21 -38.99 -6.88 33.36
N PRO A 22 -38.28 -5.74 33.40
CA PRO A 22 -38.76 -4.55 34.11
C PRO A 22 -40.01 -3.99 33.43
N LYS A 23 -40.99 -3.57 34.22
CA LYS A 23 -42.18 -2.86 33.75
C LYS A 23 -41.82 -1.43 33.31
N PRO A 24 -42.44 -0.87 32.26
CA PRO A 24 -42.25 0.54 31.92
C PRO A 24 -42.93 1.44 32.96
N SER A 25 -42.14 2.17 33.74
CA SER A 25 -42.63 3.22 34.62
C SER A 25 -42.97 4.47 33.81
N SER A 26 -44.26 4.78 33.68
CA SER A 26 -44.73 6.04 33.10
C SER A 26 -44.54 7.19 34.09
N SER A 27 -43.49 7.99 33.90
CA SER A 27 -43.32 9.28 34.58
C SER A 27 -43.05 10.37 33.54
N SER A 28 -44.08 11.16 33.24
CA SER A 28 -43.96 12.35 32.39
C SER A 28 -43.04 13.39 33.06
N PRO A 29 -42.09 14.00 32.34
CA PRO A 29 -41.33 15.13 32.89
C PRO A 29 -42.24 16.35 33.04
N PRO A 30 -42.04 17.20 34.08
CA PRO A 30 -42.78 18.44 34.22
C PRO A 30 -42.46 19.40 33.06
N ARG A 31 -43.49 20.10 32.60
CA ARG A 31 -43.44 21.04 31.48
C ARG A 31 -42.63 22.27 31.89
N ALA A 32 -41.35 22.31 31.54
CA ALA A 32 -40.49 23.47 31.77
C ALA A 32 -41.08 24.70 31.06
N ALA A 33 -41.23 25.80 31.81
CA ALA A 33 -41.71 27.06 31.27
C ALA A 33 -40.66 27.64 30.30
N LEU A 34 -41.12 28.18 29.16
CA LEU A 34 -40.26 28.95 28.26
C LEU A 34 -39.81 30.24 28.97
N PRO A 35 -38.52 30.60 28.91
CA PRO A 35 -38.08 31.92 29.35
C PRO A 35 -38.68 33.01 28.44
N PRO A 36 -38.92 34.23 28.96
CA PRO A 36 -39.42 35.33 28.16
C PRO A 36 -38.39 35.73 27.07
N PRO A 37 -38.85 36.28 25.93
CA PRO A 37 -37.96 36.73 24.86
C PRO A 37 -37.06 37.88 25.33
N ALA A 38 -35.79 37.85 24.93
CA ALA A 38 -34.84 38.90 25.23
C ALA A 38 -35.26 40.25 24.60
N PRO A 39 -35.01 41.40 25.27
CA PRO A 39 -35.29 42.70 24.70
C PRO A 39 -34.46 42.94 23.44
N GLY A 40 -35.10 43.50 22.40
CA GLY A 40 -34.44 43.84 21.14
C GLY A 40 -33.34 44.90 21.34
N PRO A 41 -32.29 44.90 20.48
CA PRO A 41 -31.17 45.83 20.61
C PRO A 41 -31.63 47.29 20.45
N GLN A 42 -31.40 48.09 21.48
CA GLN A 42 -31.57 49.54 21.41
C GLN A 42 -30.48 50.15 20.53
N VAL A 43 -30.89 50.97 19.56
CA VAL A 43 -29.96 51.77 18.74
C VAL A 43 -29.52 52.98 19.55
N ALA A 44 -28.25 53.02 19.93
CA ALA A 44 -27.62 54.22 20.50
C ALA A 44 -27.14 55.16 19.37
N PRO A 45 -27.13 56.48 19.58
CA PRO A 45 -26.88 57.46 18.52
C PRO A 45 -25.42 57.53 18.09
N ALA A 46 -25.19 58.00 16.87
CA ALA A 46 -23.87 58.16 16.29
C ALA A 46 -23.04 59.21 17.05
N VAL A 47 -21.76 58.89 17.27
CA VAL A 47 -20.72 59.84 17.66
C VAL A 47 -19.83 60.06 16.45
N GLU A 48 -19.77 61.30 15.96
CA GLU A 48 -18.88 61.67 14.86
C GLU A 48 -17.42 61.68 15.34
N GLY A 49 -16.58 60.89 14.68
CA GLY A 49 -15.14 60.84 14.92
C GLY A 49 -14.39 60.70 13.60
N ARG A 50 -13.54 61.68 13.27
CA ARG A 50 -12.71 61.70 12.05
C ARG A 50 -11.89 60.42 11.90
N THR A 51 -11.92 59.83 10.71
CA THR A 51 -10.97 58.81 10.26
C THR A 51 -10.16 59.34 9.09
N ASP A 52 -8.83 59.29 9.19
CA ASP A 52 -7.93 59.57 8.08
C ASP A 52 -8.06 58.51 6.96
N ASP A 53 -7.77 58.91 5.72
CA ASP A 53 -7.95 58.10 4.52
C ASP A 53 -7.07 56.84 4.49
N VAL A 54 -7.70 55.67 4.69
CA VAL A 54 -7.17 54.38 4.26
C VAL A 54 -8.16 53.74 3.30
N GLN A 55 -7.80 53.70 2.01
CA GLN A 55 -8.65 53.15 0.94
C GLN A 55 -8.90 51.65 1.10
N CYS A 56 -9.96 51.28 1.82
CA CYS A 56 -10.48 49.92 1.84
C CYS A 56 -11.09 49.56 0.47
N ARG A 57 -10.36 48.76 -0.32
CA ARG A 57 -10.93 48.13 -1.53
C ARG A 57 -12.14 47.29 -1.15
N ALA A 58 -13.28 47.56 -1.80
CA ALA A 58 -14.51 46.79 -1.63
C ALA A 58 -14.27 45.27 -1.81
N PRO A 59 -14.97 44.41 -1.04
CA PRO A 59 -14.80 42.97 -1.15
C PRO A 59 -15.18 42.50 -2.56
N ARG A 60 -14.22 41.89 -3.26
CA ARG A 60 -14.51 41.23 -4.53
C ARG A 60 -15.55 40.13 -4.29
N ALA A 61 -16.62 40.14 -5.07
CA ALA A 61 -17.65 39.11 -5.02
C ALA A 61 -17.00 37.72 -5.10
N PRO A 62 -17.49 36.74 -4.32
CA PRO A 62 -16.91 35.39 -4.33
C PRO A 62 -16.93 34.83 -5.76
N PRO A 63 -15.87 34.14 -6.20
CA PRO A 63 -15.82 33.58 -7.54
C PRO A 63 -17.01 32.63 -7.72
N ARG A 64 -17.79 32.83 -8.79
CA ARG A 64 -18.87 31.90 -9.16
C ARG A 64 -18.23 30.54 -9.44
N ILE A 65 -18.34 29.63 -8.47
CA ILE A 65 -17.87 28.25 -8.60
C ILE A 65 -18.78 27.57 -9.61
N ASP A 66 -18.24 27.32 -10.80
CA ASP A 66 -18.92 26.59 -11.87
C ASP A 66 -19.30 25.20 -11.36
N SER A 67 -20.60 24.96 -11.16
CA SER A 67 -21.14 23.79 -10.48
C SER A 67 -21.04 22.48 -11.30
N ARG A 68 -20.41 22.54 -12.48
CA ARG A 68 -20.37 21.46 -13.48
C ARG A 68 -19.18 20.51 -13.37
N ASN A 69 -18.12 20.85 -12.63
CA ASN A 69 -16.91 20.00 -12.52
C ASN A 69 -16.53 19.70 -11.06
N VAL A 70 -17.46 19.09 -10.31
CA VAL A 70 -17.12 18.45 -9.04
C VAL A 70 -16.45 17.10 -9.34
N ALA A 71 -15.15 17.02 -9.12
CA ALA A 71 -14.35 15.85 -9.49
C ALA A 71 -14.71 14.60 -8.67
N LEU A 72 -15.62 13.79 -9.21
CA LEU A 72 -15.89 12.39 -8.81
C LEU A 72 -14.77 11.42 -9.27
N GLY A 73 -13.74 11.93 -9.95
CA GLY A 73 -12.74 11.15 -10.71
C GLY A 73 -11.72 10.33 -9.91
N SER A 74 -11.99 9.99 -8.64
CA SER A 74 -11.15 9.07 -7.86
C SER A 74 -11.63 7.61 -7.89
N LEU A 75 -12.87 7.36 -8.33
CA LEU A 75 -13.41 6.01 -8.51
C LEU A 75 -13.80 5.79 -9.98
N PRO A 76 -13.62 4.58 -10.52
CA PRO A 76 -14.09 4.20 -11.86
C PRO A 76 -15.59 4.49 -12.05
N THR A 77 -15.97 4.83 -13.28
CA THR A 77 -17.37 5.18 -13.64
C THR A 77 -18.33 4.03 -13.34
N GLU A 78 -17.84 2.80 -13.46
CA GLU A 78 -18.54 1.54 -13.22
C GLU A 78 -18.83 1.35 -11.73
N LEU A 79 -17.92 1.78 -10.85
CA LEU A 79 -18.12 1.78 -9.40
C LEU A 79 -19.12 2.86 -8.99
N TRP A 80 -19.05 4.06 -9.58
CA TRP A 80 -20.08 5.08 -9.36
C TRP A 80 -21.46 4.62 -9.85
N SER A 81 -21.54 4.04 -11.05
CA SER A 81 -22.77 3.44 -11.60
C SER A 81 -23.35 2.42 -10.63
N ARG A 82 -22.53 1.48 -10.15
CA ARG A 82 -22.94 0.44 -9.19
C ARG A 82 -23.38 1.01 -7.84
N ILE A 83 -22.68 2.02 -7.30
CA ILE A 83 -23.09 2.72 -6.08
C ILE A 83 -24.45 3.40 -6.30
N THR A 84 -24.60 4.15 -7.40
CA THR A 84 -25.86 4.86 -7.70
C THR A 84 -27.01 3.92 -8.05
N SER A 85 -26.76 2.70 -8.57
CA SER A 85 -27.83 1.70 -8.77
C SER A 85 -28.41 1.15 -7.48
N PHE A 86 -27.69 1.29 -6.35
CA PHE A 86 -28.22 0.97 -5.01
C PHE A 86 -28.86 2.19 -4.32
N VAL A 87 -28.86 3.37 -4.95
CA VAL A 87 -29.54 4.55 -4.43
C VAL A 87 -30.94 4.62 -5.07
N PRO A 88 -32.03 4.51 -4.28
CA PRO A 88 -33.40 4.53 -4.85
C PRO A 88 -33.76 5.86 -5.53
N ASP A 89 -33.20 6.98 -5.06
CA ASP A 89 -33.33 8.30 -5.68
C ASP A 89 -31.94 8.97 -5.81
N PRO A 90 -31.34 9.01 -7.01
CA PRO A 90 -30.04 9.66 -7.22
C PRO A 90 -30.09 11.19 -7.00
N THR A 91 -31.27 11.81 -7.03
CA THR A 91 -31.43 13.23 -6.67
C THR A 91 -31.28 13.45 -5.17
N VAL A 92 -31.77 12.54 -4.32
CA VAL A 92 -31.53 12.57 -2.87
C VAL A 92 -30.04 12.39 -2.57
N PHE A 93 -29.38 11.40 -3.18
CA PHE A 93 -27.93 11.23 -3.02
C PHE A 93 -27.14 12.46 -3.50
N SER A 94 -27.49 13.04 -4.66
CA SER A 94 -26.89 14.29 -5.15
C SER A 94 -27.11 15.48 -4.20
N ARG A 95 -28.27 15.58 -3.55
CA ARG A 95 -28.54 16.60 -2.52
C ARG A 95 -27.70 16.33 -1.27
N THR A 96 -27.70 15.10 -0.76
CA THR A 96 -26.90 14.70 0.41
C THR A 96 -25.41 14.94 0.19
N CYS A 97 -24.85 14.57 -0.97
CA CYS A 97 -23.44 14.85 -1.30
C CYS A 97 -23.15 16.36 -1.37
N ARG A 98 -24.09 17.19 -1.86
CA ARG A 98 -23.95 18.65 -1.86
C ARG A 98 -24.05 19.23 -0.45
N SER A 99 -24.99 18.78 0.37
CA SER A 99 -25.13 19.21 1.76
C SER A 99 -23.93 18.79 2.62
N VAL A 100 -23.47 17.54 2.49
CA VAL A 100 -22.24 17.06 3.14
C VAL A 100 -21.02 17.84 2.65
N ARG A 101 -20.93 18.18 1.36
CA ARG A 101 -19.84 19.05 0.87
C ARG A 101 -19.92 20.45 1.47
N ALA A 102 -21.10 21.04 1.59
CA ALA A 102 -21.28 22.37 2.19
C ALA A 102 -20.95 22.36 3.69
N LEU A 103 -21.38 21.32 4.42
CA LEU A 103 -20.97 21.09 5.82
C LEU A 103 -19.45 20.89 5.93
N LEU A 104 -18.83 20.13 5.03
CA LEU A 104 -17.37 19.98 4.95
C LEU A 104 -16.65 21.22 4.38
N GLN A 105 -17.35 22.32 4.07
CA GLN A 105 -16.75 23.64 3.86
C GLN A 105 -16.75 24.46 5.14
N ASP A 106 -17.47 24.08 6.19
CA ASP A 106 -17.46 24.77 7.48
C ASP A 106 -16.24 24.34 8.33
N PRO A 107 -15.37 25.27 8.80
CA PRO A 107 -14.16 24.91 9.54
C PRO A 107 -14.40 24.10 10.84
N PRO A 108 -15.41 24.38 11.70
CA PRO A 108 -15.72 23.57 12.87
C PRO A 108 -16.14 22.14 12.55
N VAL A 109 -16.97 21.94 11.52
CA VAL A 109 -17.35 20.59 11.07
C VAL A 109 -16.15 19.83 10.55
N ARG A 110 -15.29 20.48 9.74
CA ARG A 110 -14.02 19.89 9.29
C ARG A 110 -13.11 19.54 10.48
N ALA A 111 -12.98 20.43 11.45
CA ALA A 111 -12.20 20.20 12.66
C ALA A 111 -12.68 18.97 13.43
N GLN A 112 -13.98 18.86 13.68
CA GLN A 112 -14.57 17.71 14.37
C GLN A 112 -14.33 16.39 13.61
N VAL A 113 -14.53 16.38 12.29
CA VAL A 113 -14.27 15.20 11.45
C VAL A 113 -12.79 14.79 11.51
N LEU A 114 -11.87 15.76 11.47
CA LEU A 114 -10.42 15.49 11.56
C LEU A 114 -10.01 14.96 12.95
N ILE A 115 -10.59 15.49 14.03
CA ILE A 115 -10.36 15.01 15.40
C ILE A 115 -10.89 13.58 15.58
N VAL A 116 -12.10 13.28 15.09
CA VAL A 116 -12.65 11.91 15.12
C VAL A 116 -11.82 10.95 14.25
N THR A 117 -11.24 11.41 13.15
CA THR A 117 -10.46 10.56 12.22
C THR A 117 -9.03 10.27 12.70
N TYR A 118 -8.39 11.21 13.42
CA TYR A 118 -6.96 11.16 13.74
C TYR A 118 -6.64 11.26 15.25
N GLY A 119 -7.64 11.43 16.11
CA GLY A 119 -7.45 11.72 17.53
C GLY A 119 -6.98 13.15 17.80
N ALA A 120 -7.28 13.66 18.99
CA ALA A 120 -6.99 15.05 19.37
C ALA A 120 -5.49 15.41 19.24
N ASN A 121 -4.58 14.49 19.62
CA ASN A 121 -3.14 14.75 19.64
C ASN A 121 -2.52 14.79 18.22
N LEU A 122 -3.11 14.12 17.23
CA LEU A 122 -2.53 14.01 15.88
C LEU A 122 -3.37 14.68 14.78
N ALA A 123 -4.60 15.14 15.05
CA ALA A 123 -5.48 15.75 14.04
C ALA A 123 -4.83 16.90 13.27
N LEU A 124 -4.19 17.84 13.96
CA LEU A 124 -3.54 19.00 13.33
C LEU A 124 -2.26 18.59 12.56
N PHE A 125 -1.47 17.64 13.07
CA PHE A 125 -0.28 17.13 12.38
C PHE A 125 -0.63 16.29 11.13
N ARG A 126 -1.50 15.28 11.28
CA ARG A 126 -1.91 14.40 10.18
C ARG A 126 -2.62 15.17 9.07
N SER A 127 -3.45 16.15 9.40
CA SER A 127 -4.13 16.98 8.40
C SER A 127 -3.16 17.88 7.63
N THR A 128 -2.23 18.56 8.31
CA THR A 128 -1.21 19.41 7.64
C THR A 128 -0.20 18.61 6.82
N GLN A 129 0.11 17.37 7.16
CA GLN A 129 0.98 16.52 6.32
C GLN A 129 0.22 15.85 5.17
N ARG A 130 -0.84 15.08 5.47
CA ARG A 130 -1.50 14.21 4.48
C ARG A 130 -2.62 14.89 3.70
N ARG A 131 -3.13 16.03 4.17
CA ARG A 131 -4.36 16.66 3.65
C ARG A 131 -4.25 18.20 3.49
N ARG A 132 -3.07 18.73 3.12
CA ARG A 132 -2.84 20.19 2.89
C ARG A 132 -3.96 20.92 2.13
N ARG A 133 -4.56 20.26 1.12
CA ARG A 133 -5.70 20.81 0.35
C ARG A 133 -6.95 21.14 1.18
N LEU A 134 -7.11 20.62 2.39
CA LEU A 134 -8.21 20.97 3.30
C LEU A 134 -8.02 22.34 3.96
N PHE A 135 -6.79 22.85 4.03
CA PHE A 135 -6.50 24.19 4.56
C PHE A 135 -6.63 25.27 3.48
N ALA A 136 -6.45 24.92 2.20
CA ALA A 136 -6.44 25.86 1.08
C ALA A 136 -7.67 26.80 1.08
N GLY A 137 -7.42 28.09 1.28
CA GLY A 137 -8.44 29.15 1.31
C GLY A 137 -9.14 29.38 2.66
N CYS A 138 -8.78 28.65 3.72
CA CYS A 138 -9.28 28.83 5.08
C CYS A 138 -8.26 28.30 6.12
N GLU A 139 -6.99 28.62 5.90
CA GLU A 139 -5.86 28.02 6.65
C GLU A 139 -5.93 28.37 8.14
N PHE A 140 -6.19 29.65 8.43
CA PHE A 140 -6.23 30.20 9.78
C PHE A 140 -7.48 29.77 10.54
N GLU A 141 -8.63 29.78 9.88
CA GLU A 141 -9.93 29.41 10.44
C GLU A 141 -9.96 27.93 10.80
N LEU A 142 -9.40 27.05 9.96
CA LEU A 142 -9.35 25.62 10.24
C LEU A 142 -8.36 25.26 11.35
N VAL A 143 -7.20 25.93 11.44
CA VAL A 143 -6.28 25.74 12.58
C VAL A 143 -6.96 26.17 13.89
N ARG A 144 -7.58 27.36 13.91
CA ARG A 144 -8.28 27.86 15.09
C ARG A 144 -9.47 26.97 15.48
N ALA A 145 -10.25 26.51 14.51
CA ALA A 145 -11.36 25.58 14.74
C ALA A 145 -10.87 24.22 15.28
N LEU A 146 -9.74 23.70 14.79
CA LEU A 146 -9.11 22.48 15.32
C LEU A 146 -8.67 22.66 16.77
N LEU A 147 -7.95 23.73 17.09
CA LEU A 147 -7.51 24.03 18.46
C LEU A 147 -8.71 24.25 19.41
N ALA A 148 -9.73 24.99 18.97
CA ALA A 148 -10.96 25.23 19.74
C ALA A 148 -11.79 23.96 19.96
N ALA A 149 -11.79 23.01 19.01
CA ALA A 149 -12.40 21.70 19.15
C ALA A 149 -11.55 20.70 19.98
N GLY A 150 -10.41 21.14 20.53
CA GLY A 150 -9.58 20.35 21.44
C GLY A 150 -8.44 19.57 20.77
N ALA A 151 -8.14 19.82 19.49
CA ALA A 151 -6.91 19.31 18.88
C ALA A 151 -5.69 19.92 19.58
N LYS A 152 -4.66 19.11 19.85
CA LYS A 152 -3.43 19.56 20.50
C LYS A 152 -2.31 19.77 19.48
N VAL A 153 -1.29 20.53 19.89
CA VAL A 153 0.00 20.58 19.23
C VAL A 153 1.00 19.87 20.15
N PRO A 154 1.39 18.61 19.89
CA PRO A 154 2.28 17.87 20.78
C PRO A 154 3.66 18.54 20.91
N ARG A 155 4.29 18.41 22.09
CA ARG A 155 5.59 19.03 22.41
C ARG A 155 6.66 18.74 21.35
N TRP A 156 6.79 17.48 20.93
CA TRP A 156 7.72 17.05 19.89
C TRP A 156 7.50 17.77 18.55
N TRP A 157 6.26 18.17 18.22
CA TRP A 157 5.97 18.89 16.99
C TRP A 157 6.34 20.37 17.13
N VAL A 158 6.11 20.97 18.29
CA VAL A 158 6.58 22.33 18.61
C VAL A 158 8.11 22.40 18.52
N GLN A 159 8.84 21.45 19.12
CA GLN A 159 10.29 21.30 18.98
C GLN A 159 10.75 21.12 17.52
N LEU A 160 10.02 20.33 16.72
CA LEU A 160 10.34 20.11 15.31
C LEU A 160 10.13 21.39 14.48
N LEU A 161 9.03 22.11 14.69
CA LEU A 161 8.76 23.38 14.02
C LEU A 161 9.75 24.46 14.45
N HIS A 162 10.05 24.58 15.74
CA HIS A 162 11.03 25.54 16.24
C HIS A 162 12.42 25.30 15.62
N ARG A 163 12.95 24.07 15.67
CA ARG A 163 14.22 23.75 15.02
C ARG A 163 14.20 24.02 13.52
N ARG A 164 13.10 23.70 12.83
CA ARG A 164 12.94 24.06 11.41
C ARG A 164 12.87 25.57 11.16
N SER A 165 12.39 26.38 12.12
CA SER A 165 12.40 27.84 12.02
C SER A 165 13.79 28.46 12.16
N LEU A 166 14.73 27.76 12.83
CA LEU A 166 16.13 28.15 12.95
C LEU A 166 16.97 27.75 11.73
N THR A 167 16.45 26.90 10.84
CA THR A 167 17.12 26.42 9.62
C THR A 167 16.52 27.03 8.37
N HIS A 168 17.31 27.22 7.31
CA HIS A 168 16.76 27.50 5.98
C HIS A 168 16.31 26.21 5.26
N PRO A 169 15.20 26.24 4.48
CA PRO A 169 14.32 27.37 4.21
C PRO A 169 13.36 27.69 5.38
N PRO A 170 12.85 28.93 5.47
CA PRO A 170 11.92 29.33 6.53
C PRO A 170 10.64 28.48 6.55
N LEU A 171 9.98 28.43 7.71
CA LEU A 171 8.69 27.76 7.88
C LEU A 171 7.62 28.29 6.91
N LEU A 172 6.72 27.41 6.49
CA LEU A 172 5.53 27.80 5.73
C LEU A 172 4.61 28.66 6.61
N PRO A 173 3.82 29.61 6.06
CA PRO A 173 2.95 30.49 6.87
C PRO A 173 2.03 29.74 7.84
N LEU A 174 1.46 28.62 7.39
CA LEU A 174 0.65 27.71 8.22
C LEU A 174 1.46 27.06 9.35
N GLU A 175 2.71 26.67 9.11
CA GLU A 175 3.60 26.10 10.14
C GLU A 175 4.01 27.16 11.17
N THR A 176 4.29 28.40 10.73
CA THR A 176 4.55 29.55 11.60
C THR A 176 3.36 29.88 12.49
N LEU A 177 2.14 29.88 11.93
CA LEU A 177 0.91 30.08 12.70
C LEU A 177 0.74 29.00 13.78
N ILE A 178 0.92 27.73 13.42
CA ILE A 178 0.77 26.60 14.35
C ILE A 178 1.80 26.71 15.48
N LEU A 179 3.06 27.05 15.17
CA LEU A 179 4.09 27.27 16.18
C LEU A 179 3.75 28.42 17.12
N ALA A 180 3.27 29.55 16.58
CA ALA A 180 2.89 30.72 17.37
C ALA A 180 1.68 30.44 18.29
N GLU A 181 0.61 29.83 17.77
CA GLU A 181 -0.57 29.47 18.58
C GLU A 181 -0.24 28.38 19.62
N ALA A 182 0.65 27.43 19.29
CA ALA A 182 1.09 26.41 20.23
C ALA A 182 1.86 27.01 21.43
N LEU A 183 2.83 27.88 21.17
CA LEU A 183 3.60 28.55 22.23
C LEU A 183 2.76 29.55 23.02
N ARG A 184 1.74 30.16 22.41
CA ARG A 184 0.76 31.01 23.11
C ARG A 184 -0.15 30.22 24.05
N LEU A 185 -0.55 28.99 23.67
CA LEU A 185 -1.42 28.13 24.47
C LEU A 185 -0.66 27.36 25.55
N ASN A 186 0.55 26.89 25.23
CA ASN A 186 1.42 26.14 26.13
C ASN A 186 2.87 26.63 25.97
N PRO A 187 3.29 27.67 26.70
CA PRO A 187 4.66 28.17 26.62
C PRO A 187 5.63 27.09 27.11
N LEU A 188 6.60 26.73 26.26
CA LEU A 188 7.68 25.82 26.61
C LEU A 188 8.91 26.62 27.05
N PRO A 189 9.63 26.20 28.11
CA PRO A 189 10.90 26.79 28.47
C PRO A 189 11.98 26.51 27.39
N PRO A 190 13.04 27.34 27.29
CA PRO A 190 13.97 27.30 26.14
C PRO A 190 14.74 25.99 25.98
N ASP A 191 15.01 25.29 27.08
CA ASP A 191 15.62 23.97 27.14
C ASP A 191 14.71 22.91 26.49
N LEU A 192 13.43 22.85 26.87
CA LEU A 192 12.46 21.92 26.29
C LEU A 192 12.09 22.27 24.84
N LEU A 193 12.28 23.52 24.42
CA LEU A 193 12.03 23.98 23.06
C LEU A 193 13.18 23.62 22.09
N THR A 194 14.41 23.58 22.60
CA THR A 194 15.62 23.16 21.85
C THR A 194 15.87 21.65 21.91
N ALA A 195 15.29 20.96 22.88
CA ALA A 195 15.29 19.50 22.99
C ALA A 195 14.68 18.78 21.76
N ASN A 196 14.91 17.47 21.68
CA ASN A 196 14.49 16.63 20.57
C ASN A 196 13.89 15.31 21.08
N ASP A 197 12.62 15.34 21.47
CA ASP A 197 11.88 14.19 22.01
C ASP A 197 11.98 12.94 21.11
N ALA A 198 12.01 13.13 19.79
CA ALA A 198 12.12 12.02 18.83
C ALA A 198 13.49 11.32 18.86
N LEU A 199 14.58 12.08 19.00
CA LEU A 199 15.92 11.51 19.15
C LEU A 199 16.13 10.92 20.54
N LEU A 200 15.60 11.57 21.58
CA LEU A 200 15.60 11.03 22.94
C LEU A 200 14.88 9.68 22.99
N PHE A 201 13.70 9.58 22.39
CA PHE A 201 12.95 8.33 22.26
C PHE A 201 13.74 7.25 21.50
N GLU A 202 14.32 7.55 20.34
CA GLU A 202 15.15 6.60 19.58
C GLU A 202 16.42 6.17 20.34
N ALA A 203 17.01 7.07 21.15
CA ALA A 203 18.18 6.77 21.98
C ALA A 203 17.82 5.83 23.14
N LEU A 204 16.77 6.16 23.91
CA LEU A 204 16.31 5.38 25.07
C LEU A 204 15.76 4.01 24.64
N THR A 205 15.10 3.91 23.48
CA THR A 205 14.57 2.63 22.98
C THR A 205 15.63 1.68 22.42
N ASN A 206 16.91 2.05 22.41
CA ASN A 206 18.01 1.10 22.16
C ASN A 206 18.30 0.19 23.36
N ASP A 207 18.06 0.69 24.58
CA ASP A 207 18.28 -0.04 25.83
C ASP A 207 17.02 0.07 26.70
N LEU A 208 16.05 -0.79 26.40
CA LEU A 208 14.82 -0.99 27.18
C LEU A 208 14.97 -2.07 28.26
N ASP A 209 16.20 -2.55 28.51
CA ASP A 209 16.50 -3.40 29.67
C ASP A 209 16.78 -2.54 30.92
N ASN A 210 17.25 -1.31 30.73
CA ASN A 210 17.33 -0.28 31.76
C ASN A 210 15.93 0.30 32.11
N GLU A 211 15.48 0.09 33.35
CA GLU A 211 14.16 0.55 33.82
C GLU A 211 13.98 2.07 33.78
N ASN A 212 15.06 2.85 34.00
CA ASN A 212 15.00 4.32 33.92
C ASN A 212 14.70 4.80 32.49
N ASN A 213 15.22 4.09 31.47
CA ASN A 213 14.93 4.40 30.08
C ASN A 213 13.47 4.08 29.74
N LEU A 214 12.95 2.94 30.22
CA LEU A 214 11.54 2.56 30.03
C LEU A 214 10.60 3.56 30.71
N GLU A 215 10.90 4.00 31.94
CA GLU A 215 10.07 4.99 32.65
C GLU A 215 10.11 6.37 31.96
N THR A 216 11.27 6.79 31.45
CA THR A 216 11.38 8.03 30.67
C THR A 216 10.61 7.94 29.35
N VAL A 217 10.60 6.79 28.67
CA VAL A 217 9.77 6.57 27.47
C VAL A 217 8.28 6.52 27.81
N ARG A 218 7.91 5.95 28.97
CA ARG A 218 6.54 5.95 29.50
C ARG A 218 6.08 7.38 29.77
N ASP A 219 6.89 8.23 30.41
CA ASP A 219 6.60 9.65 30.60
C ASP A 219 6.39 10.38 29.26
N LEU A 220 7.31 10.20 28.29
CA LEU A 220 7.18 10.78 26.95
C LEU A 220 5.84 10.43 26.29
N ILE A 221 5.45 9.15 26.32
CA ILE A 221 4.20 8.67 25.71
C ILE A 221 2.97 9.16 26.49
N VAL A 222 2.94 9.00 27.82
CA VAL A 222 1.76 9.22 28.67
C VAL A 222 1.52 10.71 28.94
N ASN A 223 2.56 11.43 29.34
CA ASN A 223 2.44 12.81 29.84
C ASN A 223 2.65 13.85 28.74
N THR A 224 3.55 13.60 27.77
CA THR A 224 3.84 14.56 26.69
C THR A 224 3.06 14.30 25.39
N GLY A 225 2.35 13.16 25.32
CA GLY A 225 1.57 12.76 24.14
C GLY A 225 2.43 12.37 22.94
N PHE A 226 3.65 11.88 23.18
CA PHE A 226 4.56 11.46 22.12
C PHE A 226 3.99 10.27 21.33
N VAL A 227 4.17 10.31 20.00
CA VAL A 227 3.83 9.19 19.10
C VAL A 227 4.99 8.96 18.13
N PRO A 228 5.65 7.79 18.16
CA PRO A 228 6.72 7.44 17.23
C PRO A 228 6.19 7.10 15.84
N LEU A 229 5.77 8.13 15.10
CA LEU A 229 5.35 8.01 13.70
C LEU A 229 6.58 7.84 12.80
N GLU A 230 6.46 7.01 11.76
CA GLU A 230 7.55 6.79 10.79
C GLU A 230 8.03 8.10 10.13
N GLU A 231 7.12 9.08 9.97
CA GLU A 231 7.46 10.41 9.42
C GLU A 231 8.34 11.28 10.35
N ILE A 232 8.64 10.82 11.58
CA ILE A 232 9.41 11.54 12.61
C ILE A 232 10.57 10.67 13.11
N THR A 233 10.27 9.41 13.42
CA THR A 233 11.18 8.36 13.91
C THR A 233 11.16 7.24 12.88
N PRO A 234 12.17 7.11 11.98
CA PRO A 234 12.14 6.12 10.89
C PRO A 234 12.00 4.67 11.39
N CYS A 235 12.51 4.36 12.59
CA CYS A 235 12.37 3.06 13.23
C CYS A 235 11.09 2.94 14.08
N GLY A 236 10.21 3.95 14.09
CA GLY A 236 9.03 4.06 14.96
C GLY A 236 8.19 2.79 15.07
N PRO A 237 7.73 2.16 13.96
CA PRO A 237 6.98 0.91 14.01
C PRO A 237 7.74 -0.25 14.69
N PHE A 238 9.06 -0.31 14.54
CA PHE A 238 9.92 -1.29 15.21
C PHE A 238 10.09 -0.97 16.70
N ARG A 239 10.25 0.31 17.07
CA ARG A 239 10.30 0.75 18.48
C ARG A 239 9.00 0.52 19.22
N ILE A 240 7.84 0.77 18.59
CA ILE A 240 6.52 0.43 19.14
C ILE A 240 6.47 -1.06 19.48
N TYR A 241 6.95 -1.93 18.58
CA TYR A 241 7.02 -3.37 18.80
C TYR A 241 8.03 -3.78 19.89
N GLN A 242 9.17 -3.09 20.02
CA GLN A 242 10.11 -3.32 21.13
C GLN A 242 9.47 -2.93 22.48
N LEU A 243 8.78 -1.79 22.53
CA LEU A 243 8.08 -1.32 23.73
C LEU A 243 6.94 -2.25 24.12
N SER A 244 6.14 -2.73 23.16
CA SER A 244 5.02 -3.63 23.44
C SER A 244 5.45 -5.01 23.98
N LYS A 245 6.73 -5.40 23.81
CA LYS A 245 7.30 -6.58 24.52
C LYS A 245 7.58 -6.33 26.00
N LYS A 246 7.80 -5.07 26.39
CA LYS A 246 8.14 -4.64 27.75
C LYS A 246 6.89 -4.22 28.53
N ASP A 247 6.05 -3.42 27.90
CA ASP A 247 4.75 -3.01 28.43
C ASP A 247 3.73 -2.86 27.28
N ILE A 248 2.87 -3.85 27.13
CA ILE A 248 1.79 -3.86 26.13
C ILE A 248 0.77 -2.72 26.35
N ARG A 249 0.64 -2.20 27.57
CA ARG A 249 -0.32 -1.14 27.93
C ARG A 249 0.06 0.22 27.33
N LEU A 250 1.32 0.41 26.95
CA LEU A 250 1.75 1.58 26.18
C LEU A 250 1.09 1.64 24.80
N LEU A 251 0.69 0.49 24.20
CA LEU A 251 -0.12 0.51 22.98
C LEU A 251 -1.50 1.11 23.22
N ASP A 252 -2.14 0.80 24.35
CA ASP A 252 -3.47 1.33 24.68
C ASP A 252 -3.41 2.86 24.80
N VAL A 253 -2.39 3.39 25.48
CA VAL A 253 -2.13 4.83 25.55
C VAL A 253 -1.86 5.43 24.16
N LEU A 254 -1.02 4.79 23.35
CA LEU A 254 -0.70 5.28 22.01
C LEU A 254 -1.95 5.33 21.11
N ILE A 255 -2.79 4.30 21.14
CA ILE A 255 -3.99 4.17 20.29
C ILE A 255 -5.11 5.07 20.81
N GLU A 256 -5.56 4.87 22.05
CA GLU A 256 -6.76 5.52 22.60
C GLU A 256 -6.53 6.99 22.96
N ARG A 257 -5.39 7.32 23.57
CA ARG A 257 -5.11 8.69 24.04
C ARG A 257 -4.36 9.51 23.01
N ASN A 258 -3.36 8.92 22.35
CA ASN A 258 -2.49 9.65 21.43
C ASN A 258 -2.90 9.53 19.94
N GLY A 259 -3.90 8.71 19.60
CA GLY A 259 -4.46 8.63 18.24
C GLY A 259 -3.58 7.88 17.23
N LEU A 260 -2.74 6.95 17.69
CA LEU A 260 -1.97 6.06 16.81
C LEU A 260 -2.92 5.24 15.93
N ASP A 261 -2.94 5.55 14.63
CA ASP A 261 -3.63 4.74 13.62
C ASP A 261 -2.94 3.38 13.48
N VAL A 262 -3.51 2.35 14.13
CA VAL A 262 -3.05 0.95 14.10
C VAL A 262 -2.83 0.49 12.66
N ARG A 263 -3.69 0.87 11.71
CA ARG A 263 -3.59 0.45 10.30
C ARG A 263 -2.29 0.93 9.64
N SER A 264 -1.75 2.05 10.11
CA SER A 264 -0.49 2.61 9.58
C SER A 264 0.77 1.86 10.03
N VAL A 265 0.69 1.07 11.12
CA VAL A 265 1.81 0.28 11.67
C VAL A 265 1.56 -1.23 11.63
N ASN A 266 0.32 -1.65 11.36
CA ASN A 266 -0.19 -3.01 11.44
C ASN A 266 0.75 -4.05 10.83
N ASP A 267 1.03 -3.92 9.53
CA ASP A 267 1.74 -4.95 8.79
C ASP A 267 3.19 -5.12 9.27
N ARG A 268 3.83 -4.03 9.72
CA ARG A 268 5.20 -4.08 10.24
C ARG A 268 5.26 -4.74 11.61
N ILE A 269 4.34 -4.37 12.50
CA ILE A 269 4.29 -4.92 13.86
C ILE A 269 3.89 -6.40 13.80
N LEU A 270 2.84 -6.78 13.07
CA LEU A 270 2.40 -8.17 13.00
C LEU A 270 3.43 -9.10 12.34
N ARG A 271 4.16 -8.65 11.30
CA ARG A 271 5.28 -9.43 10.76
C ARG A 271 6.34 -9.70 11.83
N GLN A 272 6.67 -8.71 12.65
CA GLN A 272 7.64 -8.86 13.75
C GLN A 272 7.11 -9.73 14.91
N VAL A 273 5.81 -9.69 15.18
CA VAL A 273 5.15 -10.58 16.16
C VAL A 273 5.24 -12.04 15.71
N LEU A 274 4.92 -12.30 14.43
CA LEU A 274 4.88 -13.65 13.84
C LEU A 274 6.29 -14.21 13.54
N SER A 275 7.26 -13.36 13.24
CA SER A 275 8.67 -13.76 13.01
C SER A 275 9.49 -13.98 14.30
N LEU A 276 8.85 -14.02 15.48
CA LEU A 276 9.55 -14.24 16.74
C LEU A 276 10.23 -15.62 16.77
N PRO A 277 11.52 -15.72 17.14
CA PRO A 277 12.20 -17.01 17.37
C PRO A 277 11.46 -17.93 18.34
N TYR A 278 10.64 -17.37 19.22
CA TYR A 278 9.74 -18.09 20.11
C TYR A 278 8.70 -18.93 19.34
N LEU A 279 7.96 -18.33 18.41
CA LEU A 279 6.99 -19.04 17.55
C LEU A 279 7.67 -19.99 16.54
N LEU A 280 8.97 -19.82 16.33
CA LEU A 280 9.81 -20.66 15.45
C LEU A 280 10.44 -21.86 16.19
N THR A 281 10.51 -21.86 17.52
CA THR A 281 11.10 -22.99 18.27
C THR A 281 10.03 -24.04 18.61
N LEU A 282 10.33 -25.30 18.29
CA LEU A 282 9.44 -26.47 18.49
C LEU A 282 8.85 -26.61 19.92
N LYS A 283 9.46 -25.99 20.94
CA LYS A 283 8.91 -25.94 22.30
C LYS A 283 7.57 -25.20 22.40
N VAL A 284 7.22 -24.33 21.46
CA VAL A 284 6.00 -23.49 21.52
C VAL A 284 4.77 -24.14 20.87
N LEU A 285 4.90 -25.31 20.24
CA LEU A 285 3.72 -26.18 20.02
C LEU A 285 3.08 -26.68 21.33
N LEU A 286 3.72 -26.41 22.47
CA LEU A 286 3.23 -26.72 23.82
C LEU A 286 3.08 -25.47 24.72
N ASP A 287 3.37 -24.25 24.25
CA ASP A 287 3.22 -23.04 25.07
C ASP A 287 2.11 -22.11 24.55
N PRO A 288 0.94 -22.05 25.22
CA PRO A 288 -0.19 -21.19 24.81
C PRO A 288 0.16 -19.70 24.77
N ARG A 289 1.22 -19.26 25.48
CA ARG A 289 1.65 -17.85 25.56
C ARG A 289 2.02 -17.23 24.22
N GLY A 290 2.32 -18.04 23.20
CA GLY A 290 2.55 -17.55 21.84
C GLY A 290 1.27 -17.02 21.17
N VAL A 291 0.15 -17.73 21.36
CA VAL A 291 -1.17 -17.36 20.82
C VAL A 291 -1.77 -16.21 21.61
N GLU A 292 -1.63 -16.24 22.95
CA GLU A 292 -2.04 -15.14 23.84
C GLU A 292 -1.48 -13.79 23.38
N LYS A 293 -0.19 -13.73 23.02
CA LYS A 293 0.43 -12.50 22.52
C LYS A 293 -0.15 -12.00 21.21
N LEU A 294 -0.47 -12.86 20.23
CA LEU A 294 -1.13 -12.38 19.02
C LEU A 294 -2.54 -11.85 19.33
N HIS A 295 -3.27 -12.55 20.20
CA HIS A 295 -4.59 -12.11 20.66
C HIS A 295 -4.53 -10.74 21.36
N GLU A 296 -3.47 -10.43 22.12
CA GLU A 296 -3.24 -9.09 22.68
C GLU A 296 -3.12 -7.98 21.63
N TYR A 297 -2.49 -8.23 20.47
CA TYR A 297 -2.49 -7.25 19.37
C TYR A 297 -3.87 -7.20 18.69
N MET A 298 -4.48 -8.36 18.42
CA MET A 298 -5.77 -8.40 17.71
C MET A 298 -6.90 -7.73 18.49
N SER A 299 -6.93 -7.85 19.82
CA SER A 299 -7.89 -7.12 20.67
C SER A 299 -7.75 -5.60 20.60
N ARG A 300 -6.57 -5.10 20.21
CA ARG A 300 -6.24 -3.68 20.00
C ARG A 300 -6.48 -3.21 18.56
N GLY A 301 -7.15 -4.01 17.74
CA GLY A 301 -7.52 -3.66 16.36
C GLY A 301 -6.44 -3.93 15.30
N PHE A 302 -5.39 -4.67 15.65
CA PHE A 302 -4.47 -5.23 14.65
C PHE A 302 -5.15 -6.40 13.90
N ILE A 303 -4.89 -6.53 12.59
CA ILE A 303 -5.56 -7.49 11.70
C ILE A 303 -4.52 -8.20 10.82
N LEU A 304 -4.63 -9.52 10.70
CA LEU A 304 -3.86 -10.31 9.74
C LEU A 304 -4.27 -9.94 8.30
N THR A 305 -3.56 -8.98 7.71
CA THR A 305 -3.78 -8.57 6.32
C THR A 305 -3.21 -9.62 5.36
N PRO A 306 -3.71 -9.70 4.11
CA PRO A 306 -3.11 -10.55 3.07
C PRO A 306 -1.59 -10.32 2.90
N ALA A 307 -1.12 -9.08 3.07
CA ALA A 307 0.28 -8.71 2.97
C ALA A 307 1.13 -9.16 4.19
N VAL A 308 0.54 -9.36 5.36
CA VAL A 308 1.20 -10.02 6.51
C VAL A 308 1.27 -11.52 6.27
N ILE A 309 0.13 -12.13 5.93
CA ILE A 309 0.01 -13.58 5.71
C ILE A 309 0.98 -14.01 4.60
N ALA A 310 0.94 -13.38 3.42
CA ALA A 310 1.82 -13.72 2.30
C ALA A 310 3.32 -13.55 2.60
N SER A 311 3.70 -12.51 3.36
CA SER A 311 5.10 -12.35 3.81
C SER A 311 5.49 -13.52 4.73
N GLN A 312 4.71 -13.80 5.76
CA GLN A 312 5.04 -14.85 6.71
C GLN A 312 5.02 -16.25 6.08
N LEU A 313 4.07 -16.57 5.19
CA LEU A 313 4.09 -17.82 4.43
C LEU A 313 5.36 -17.99 3.56
N ARG A 314 5.97 -16.88 3.11
CA ARG A 314 7.25 -16.88 2.38
C ARG A 314 8.45 -17.01 3.31
N ASP A 315 8.44 -16.26 4.41
CA ASP A 315 9.59 -16.06 5.30
C ASP A 315 9.68 -17.11 6.44
N SER A 316 8.55 -17.71 6.83
CA SER A 316 8.38 -18.50 8.06
C SER A 316 7.17 -19.46 7.99
N THR A 317 7.44 -20.74 7.71
CA THR A 317 6.43 -21.82 7.77
C THR A 317 6.61 -22.71 9.00
N SER A 318 6.80 -22.10 10.18
CA SER A 318 6.60 -22.82 11.44
C SER A 318 5.17 -23.36 11.49
N PRO A 319 4.96 -24.65 11.85
CA PRO A 319 3.61 -25.20 12.01
C PRO A 319 2.72 -24.38 12.95
N ALA A 320 3.31 -23.72 13.96
CA ALA A 320 2.59 -22.82 14.87
C ALA A 320 2.03 -21.59 14.13
N VAL A 321 2.84 -20.92 13.28
CA VAL A 321 2.39 -19.75 12.51
C VAL A 321 1.28 -20.12 11.53
N LEU A 322 1.38 -21.29 10.89
CA LEU A 322 0.38 -21.80 9.96
C LEU A 322 -0.93 -22.19 10.66
N GLN A 323 -0.86 -22.80 11.85
CA GLN A 323 -2.02 -23.07 12.68
C GLN A 323 -2.70 -21.76 13.15
N THR A 324 -1.92 -20.76 13.57
CA THR A 324 -2.42 -19.43 13.91
C THR A 324 -3.17 -18.77 12.75
N PHE A 325 -2.68 -18.89 11.51
CA PHE A 325 -3.41 -18.40 10.34
C PHE A 325 -4.72 -19.16 10.11
N ARG A 326 -4.74 -20.48 10.31
CA ARG A 326 -5.96 -21.30 10.21
C ARG A 326 -7.02 -20.94 11.24
N GLU A 327 -6.61 -20.54 12.45
CA GLU A 327 -7.50 -20.15 13.54
C GLU A 327 -8.01 -18.71 13.45
N HIS A 328 -7.25 -17.79 12.85
CA HIS A 328 -7.54 -16.35 12.89
C HIS A 328 -7.80 -15.72 11.51
N THR A 329 -7.76 -16.51 10.43
CA THR A 329 -8.02 -16.05 9.04
C THR A 329 -9.14 -16.86 8.41
N ALA A 330 -10.00 -16.21 7.61
CA ALA A 330 -10.96 -16.92 6.77
C ALA A 330 -10.24 -17.87 5.79
N PRO A 331 -10.67 -19.16 5.66
CA PRO A 331 -9.98 -20.15 4.82
C PRO A 331 -9.76 -19.72 3.37
N SER A 332 -10.68 -18.97 2.77
CA SER A 332 -10.58 -18.45 1.40
C SER A 332 -9.47 -17.39 1.24
N VAL A 333 -9.26 -16.54 2.24
CA VAL A 333 -8.18 -15.54 2.23
C VAL A 333 -6.83 -16.24 2.40
N LEU A 334 -6.74 -17.17 3.35
CA LEU A 334 -5.53 -17.96 3.57
C LEU A 334 -5.15 -18.79 2.33
N GLN A 335 -6.11 -19.47 1.71
CA GLN A 335 -5.92 -20.21 0.46
C GLN A 335 -5.47 -19.30 -0.70
N SER A 336 -6.03 -18.09 -0.81
CA SER A 336 -5.59 -17.11 -1.82
C SER A 336 -4.15 -16.66 -1.60
N CYS A 337 -3.76 -16.35 -0.36
CA CYS A 337 -2.38 -15.97 -0.03
C CYS A 337 -1.41 -17.14 -0.19
N ALA A 338 -1.81 -18.36 0.16
CA ALA A 338 -1.02 -19.57 -0.05
C ALA A 338 -0.77 -19.82 -1.55
N LEU A 339 -1.82 -19.70 -2.39
CA LEU A 339 -1.69 -19.80 -3.84
C LEU A 339 -0.78 -18.72 -4.43
N GLU A 340 -0.89 -17.47 -3.97
CA GLU A 340 -0.02 -16.35 -4.37
C GLU A 340 1.45 -16.61 -3.99
N VAL A 341 1.71 -17.02 -2.75
CA VAL A 341 3.07 -17.29 -2.26
C VAL A 341 3.70 -18.47 -2.95
N LEU A 342 2.97 -19.59 -3.07
CA LEU A 342 3.44 -20.77 -3.79
C LEU A 342 3.79 -20.36 -5.22
N ARG A 343 2.91 -19.67 -5.95
CA ARG A 343 3.21 -19.16 -7.30
C ARG A 343 4.39 -18.20 -7.35
N SER A 344 4.62 -17.39 -6.32
CA SER A 344 5.78 -16.48 -6.25
C SER A 344 7.12 -17.21 -6.09
N PHE A 345 7.14 -18.46 -5.59
CA PHE A 345 8.34 -19.29 -5.66
C PHE A 345 8.73 -19.67 -7.10
N PHE A 346 7.77 -19.54 -8.03
CA PHE A 346 7.92 -19.81 -9.46
C PHE A 346 8.14 -18.51 -10.29
N ASP A 347 8.38 -17.36 -9.66
CA ASP A 347 8.74 -16.12 -10.38
C ASP A 347 10.27 -15.98 -10.55
N PRO A 348 10.76 -15.26 -11.57
CA PRO A 348 12.21 -15.04 -11.75
C PRO A 348 12.84 -14.23 -10.60
N ASP A 349 12.03 -13.42 -9.91
CA ASP A 349 12.41 -12.64 -8.72
C ASP A 349 12.43 -13.50 -7.42
N SER A 350 12.17 -14.81 -7.52
CA SER A 350 12.21 -15.76 -6.41
C SER A 350 13.63 -15.95 -5.84
N PRO A 351 13.78 -16.28 -4.54
CA PRO A 351 15.07 -16.69 -3.98
C PRO A 351 15.73 -17.81 -4.80
N ILE A 352 17.07 -17.82 -4.81
CA ILE A 352 17.92 -18.70 -5.64
C ILE A 352 17.59 -20.20 -5.46
N HIS A 353 17.09 -20.60 -4.29
CA HIS A 353 16.71 -21.97 -4.01
C HIS A 353 15.20 -22.08 -3.75
N PHE A 354 14.55 -23.00 -4.47
CA PHE A 354 13.14 -23.33 -4.25
C PHE A 354 12.95 -23.83 -2.81
N PRO A 355 12.10 -23.16 -1.99
CA PRO A 355 11.98 -23.49 -0.57
C PRO A 355 11.02 -24.68 -0.37
N ALA A 356 11.49 -25.88 -0.72
CA ALA A 356 10.68 -27.09 -0.76
C ALA A 356 9.96 -27.39 0.57
N GLN A 357 10.65 -27.26 1.72
CA GLN A 357 10.03 -27.45 3.04
C GLN A 357 8.90 -26.45 3.28
N THR A 358 9.09 -25.19 2.88
CA THR A 358 8.10 -24.11 3.01
C THR A 358 6.87 -24.42 2.16
N ALA A 359 7.07 -24.82 0.91
CA ALA A 359 5.98 -25.21 0.02
C ALA A 359 5.20 -26.44 0.56
N THR A 360 5.88 -27.48 1.03
CA THR A 360 5.26 -28.66 1.66
C THR A 360 4.46 -28.30 2.92
N ASN A 361 5.00 -27.46 3.79
CA ASN A 361 4.30 -27.01 5.01
C ASN A 361 3.03 -26.21 4.67
N ILE A 362 3.06 -25.37 3.63
CA ILE A 362 1.87 -24.66 3.13
C ILE A 362 0.82 -25.66 2.63
N LEU A 363 1.20 -26.64 1.81
CA LEU A 363 0.28 -27.66 1.27
C LEU A 363 -0.36 -28.52 2.37
N ALA A 364 0.37 -28.83 3.44
CA ALA A 364 -0.15 -29.63 4.55
C ALA A 364 -1.31 -28.96 5.32
N ILE A 365 -1.41 -27.62 5.26
CA ILE A 365 -2.39 -26.85 6.04
C ILE A 365 -3.41 -26.13 5.15
N CYS A 366 -3.05 -25.81 3.91
CA CYS A 366 -3.91 -25.17 2.92
C CYS A 366 -4.14 -26.10 1.72
N PRO A 367 -5.32 -26.76 1.59
CA PRO A 367 -5.64 -27.51 0.38
C PRO A 367 -5.73 -26.57 -0.82
N ILE A 368 -4.70 -26.59 -1.66
CA ILE A 368 -4.64 -25.84 -2.91
C ILE A 368 -5.50 -26.56 -3.97
N PRO A 369 -6.41 -25.88 -4.70
CA PRO A 369 -7.24 -26.52 -5.71
C PRO A 369 -6.50 -26.74 -7.05
N ASP A 370 -5.34 -26.12 -7.19
CA ASP A 370 -4.44 -26.20 -8.34
C ASP A 370 -3.63 -27.50 -8.26
N ALA A 371 -4.24 -28.60 -8.73
CA ALA A 371 -3.66 -29.95 -8.67
C ALA A 371 -2.31 -30.05 -9.41
N THR A 372 -2.10 -29.24 -10.46
CA THR A 372 -0.84 -29.23 -11.21
C THR A 372 0.26 -28.48 -10.47
N LEU A 373 -0.08 -27.42 -9.71
CA LEU A 373 0.84 -26.80 -8.77
C LEU A 373 1.21 -27.74 -7.61
N GLN A 374 0.24 -28.52 -7.09
CA GLN A 374 0.52 -29.57 -6.10
C GLN A 374 1.44 -30.65 -6.67
N GLU A 375 1.18 -31.15 -7.87
CA GLU A 375 2.02 -32.13 -8.58
C GLU A 375 3.47 -31.66 -8.64
N MET A 376 3.73 -30.39 -9.00
CA MET A 376 5.09 -29.85 -9.06
C MET A 376 5.79 -29.71 -7.70
N ILE A 377 5.07 -29.34 -6.65
CA ILE A 377 5.65 -29.14 -5.32
C ILE A 377 5.94 -30.50 -4.65
N LEU A 378 5.07 -31.49 -4.88
CA LEU A 378 5.14 -32.81 -4.27
C LEU A 378 5.90 -33.85 -5.10
N HIS A 379 6.35 -33.51 -6.32
CA HIS A 379 7.12 -34.44 -7.14
C HIS A 379 8.51 -34.66 -6.55
N ASP A 380 8.64 -35.76 -5.79
CA ASP A 380 9.95 -36.25 -5.38
C ASP A 380 10.77 -36.66 -6.60
N ALA A 381 12.08 -36.41 -6.52
CA ALA A 381 12.97 -36.40 -7.68
C ALA A 381 13.39 -37.81 -8.06
N GLY A 382 12.60 -38.45 -8.93
CA GLY A 382 12.99 -39.62 -9.73
C GLY A 382 14.11 -39.35 -10.76
N GLY A 383 15.08 -38.49 -10.41
CA GLY A 383 16.26 -38.17 -11.21
C GLY A 383 16.05 -37.23 -12.39
N ARG A 384 14.84 -36.70 -12.65
CA ARG A 384 14.58 -35.79 -13.80
C ARG A 384 13.68 -34.60 -13.41
N LEU A 385 14.30 -33.40 -13.43
CA LEU A 385 13.73 -32.05 -13.28
C LEU A 385 13.16 -31.62 -11.91
N PRO A 386 14.01 -31.34 -10.90
CA PRO A 386 13.73 -30.37 -9.85
C PRO A 386 14.29 -28.98 -10.19
N TYR A 387 13.74 -27.93 -9.56
CA TYR A 387 13.97 -26.48 -9.73
C TYR A 387 13.07 -25.76 -10.73
N ALA A 388 11.80 -25.74 -10.31
CA ALA A 388 10.84 -24.69 -10.58
C ALA A 388 11.50 -23.30 -10.77
N THR A 389 11.52 -22.87 -12.04
CA THR A 389 11.64 -21.49 -12.55
C THR A 389 12.96 -20.75 -12.44
N ARG A 390 14.05 -21.48 -12.25
CA ARG A 390 15.32 -21.14 -12.89
C ARG A 390 15.67 -22.22 -13.89
N CYS A 391 14.91 -22.26 -14.98
CA CYS A 391 15.10 -23.30 -15.98
C CYS A 391 16.50 -23.18 -16.61
N PHE A 392 17.08 -21.98 -16.66
CA PHE A 392 18.46 -21.77 -17.11
C PHE A 392 19.54 -22.42 -16.22
N GLU A 393 19.24 -22.73 -14.96
CA GLU A 393 20.17 -23.44 -14.06
C GLU A 393 20.13 -24.97 -14.28
N GLN A 394 19.19 -25.47 -15.09
CA GLN A 394 19.15 -26.88 -15.48
C GLN A 394 20.31 -27.26 -16.40
N PRO A 395 20.75 -28.54 -16.40
CA PRO A 395 21.69 -29.04 -17.40
C PRO A 395 21.22 -28.88 -18.85
N VAL A 396 19.89 -28.86 -19.08
CA VAL A 396 19.28 -28.68 -20.41
C VAL A 396 18.06 -27.73 -20.32
N PRO A 397 18.26 -26.41 -20.24
CA PRO A 397 17.20 -25.44 -19.98
C PRO A 397 16.02 -25.47 -20.95
N HIS A 398 16.31 -25.68 -22.24
CA HIS A 398 15.30 -25.64 -23.28
C HIS A 398 14.27 -26.78 -23.18
N LEU A 399 14.64 -27.93 -22.62
CA LEU A 399 13.71 -29.03 -22.37
C LEU A 399 12.76 -28.67 -21.22
N ALA A 400 13.27 -28.04 -20.16
CA ALA A 400 12.44 -27.58 -19.05
C ALA A 400 11.41 -26.53 -19.51
N TRP A 401 11.84 -25.49 -20.24
CA TRP A 401 10.94 -24.48 -20.80
C TRP A 401 9.85 -25.09 -21.71
N ARG A 402 10.24 -25.99 -22.64
CA ARG A 402 9.27 -26.66 -23.53
C ARG A 402 8.31 -27.57 -22.78
N TRP A 403 8.80 -28.33 -21.80
CA TRP A 403 7.98 -29.21 -20.97
C TRP A 403 6.95 -28.41 -20.17
N ILE A 404 7.34 -27.30 -19.53
CA ILE A 404 6.41 -26.40 -18.83
C ILE A 404 5.34 -25.91 -19.80
N LEU A 405 5.74 -25.32 -20.93
CA LEU A 405 4.77 -24.77 -21.87
C LEU A 405 3.80 -25.83 -22.43
N ALA A 406 4.28 -27.04 -22.70
CA ALA A 406 3.46 -28.15 -23.18
C ALA A 406 2.55 -28.75 -22.10
N ARG A 407 3.00 -28.82 -20.84
CA ARG A 407 2.25 -29.39 -19.70
C ARG A 407 1.16 -28.44 -19.19
N PHE A 408 1.45 -27.14 -19.13
CA PHE A 408 0.60 -26.14 -18.50
C PHE A 408 -0.15 -25.24 -19.50
N GLY A 409 0.32 -25.16 -20.74
CA GLY A 409 -0.24 -24.26 -21.76
C GLY A 409 0.15 -22.78 -21.55
N PRO A 410 -0.18 -21.91 -22.51
CA PRO A 410 0.33 -20.53 -22.57
C PRO A 410 -0.26 -19.58 -21.50
N GLY A 411 -1.50 -19.80 -21.10
CA GLY A 411 -2.21 -18.94 -20.14
C GLY A 411 -1.79 -19.16 -18.68
N HIS A 412 -1.05 -20.24 -18.39
CA HIS A 412 -0.73 -20.62 -17.03
C HIS A 412 0.36 -19.72 -16.42
N PRO A 413 0.24 -19.30 -15.14
CA PRO A 413 1.24 -18.45 -14.48
C PRO A 413 2.67 -18.98 -14.60
N LEU A 414 2.85 -20.30 -14.50
CA LEU A 414 4.16 -20.95 -14.62
C LEU A 414 4.79 -20.77 -15.99
N SER A 415 4.01 -20.90 -17.07
CA SER A 415 4.49 -20.65 -18.43
C SER A 415 4.86 -19.18 -18.63
N GLN A 416 4.13 -18.27 -17.98
CA GLN A 416 4.40 -16.82 -18.02
C GLN A 416 5.67 -16.45 -17.25
N SER A 417 6.01 -17.16 -16.17
CA SER A 417 7.23 -16.92 -15.39
C SER A 417 8.43 -17.69 -15.93
N ALA A 418 8.24 -18.89 -16.49
CA ALA A 418 9.25 -19.59 -17.30
C ALA A 418 9.65 -18.79 -18.56
N PHE A 419 8.72 -18.03 -19.14
CA PHE A 419 9.02 -17.08 -20.21
C PHE A 419 9.83 -15.88 -19.73
N ALA A 420 9.49 -15.34 -18.55
CA ALA A 420 10.24 -14.24 -17.94
C ALA A 420 11.68 -14.66 -17.60
N ASP A 421 11.85 -15.87 -17.06
CA ASP A 421 13.13 -16.55 -16.80
C ASP A 421 13.98 -16.69 -18.08
N LEU A 422 13.39 -17.18 -19.17
CA LEU A 422 14.05 -17.26 -20.49
C LEU A 422 14.51 -15.88 -20.99
N LEU A 423 13.67 -14.84 -20.88
CA LEU A 423 14.02 -13.49 -21.30
C LEU A 423 15.12 -12.88 -20.43
N LEU A 424 15.08 -13.07 -19.11
CA LEU A 424 16.10 -12.61 -18.18
C LEU A 424 17.45 -13.27 -18.47
N TRP A 425 17.48 -14.60 -18.59
CA TRP A 425 18.70 -15.33 -18.94
C TRP A 425 19.26 -14.93 -20.32
N THR A 426 18.40 -14.67 -21.31
CA THR A 426 18.83 -14.16 -22.62
C THR A 426 19.45 -12.75 -22.51
N ALA A 427 18.97 -11.92 -21.57
CA ALA A 427 19.53 -10.61 -21.27
C ALA A 427 20.90 -10.71 -20.58
N ASP A 428 21.06 -11.64 -19.64
CA ASP A 428 22.31 -11.88 -18.92
C ASP A 428 23.40 -12.54 -19.79
N LEU A 429 23.01 -13.36 -20.77
CA LEU A 429 23.93 -13.85 -21.79
C LEU A 429 24.55 -12.69 -22.58
N GLY A 430 23.75 -11.67 -22.95
CA GLY A 430 24.24 -10.42 -23.56
C GLY A 430 25.25 -10.66 -24.71
N PRO A 431 26.50 -10.14 -24.63
CA PRO A 431 27.54 -10.37 -25.64
C PRO A 431 28.01 -11.83 -25.79
N ARG A 432 27.71 -12.71 -24.83
CA ARG A 432 28.09 -14.14 -24.85
C ARG A 432 27.10 -15.00 -25.65
N LEU A 433 25.95 -14.46 -26.02
CA LEU A 433 24.85 -15.17 -26.69
C LEU A 433 25.29 -15.88 -27.99
N GLU A 434 26.10 -15.24 -28.83
CA GLU A 434 26.62 -15.85 -30.06
C GLU A 434 27.59 -17.00 -29.78
N SER A 435 28.46 -16.85 -28.77
CA SER A 435 29.37 -17.91 -28.32
C SER A 435 28.60 -19.10 -27.71
N PHE A 436 27.45 -18.83 -27.07
CA PHE A 436 26.55 -19.88 -26.58
C PHE A 436 25.91 -20.65 -27.75
N ARG A 437 25.23 -19.94 -28.67
CA ARG A 437 24.55 -20.54 -29.84
C ARG A 437 25.47 -21.46 -30.66
N ARG A 438 26.74 -21.07 -30.85
CA ARG A 438 27.75 -21.89 -31.55
C ARG A 438 28.17 -23.17 -30.80
N ARG A 439 28.03 -23.20 -29.46
CA ARG A 439 28.46 -24.32 -28.61
C ARG A 439 27.35 -25.31 -28.34
N THR A 440 26.14 -24.84 -28.05
CA THR A 440 25.04 -25.69 -27.54
C THR A 440 24.06 -26.16 -28.61
N LYS A 441 24.11 -25.60 -29.83
CA LYS A 441 23.05 -25.70 -30.88
C LYS A 441 21.69 -25.14 -30.46
N ASP A 442 21.55 -24.71 -29.20
CA ASP A 442 20.34 -24.10 -28.66
C ASP A 442 20.34 -22.60 -28.93
N ASP A 443 19.26 -22.14 -29.55
CA ASP A 443 18.98 -20.73 -29.71
C ASP A 443 17.90 -20.30 -28.71
N PRO A 444 18.23 -19.44 -27.72
CA PRO A 444 17.23 -18.89 -26.81
C PRO A 444 16.09 -18.18 -27.55
N TRP A 445 16.36 -17.64 -28.75
CA TRP A 445 15.33 -17.01 -29.58
C TRP A 445 14.31 -17.98 -30.17
N ILE A 446 14.72 -19.21 -30.52
CA ILE A 446 13.77 -20.23 -30.97
C ILE A 446 12.81 -20.58 -29.83
N GLN A 447 13.30 -20.62 -28.59
CA GLN A 447 12.44 -20.84 -27.42
C GLN A 447 11.54 -19.62 -27.16
N THR A 448 12.06 -18.39 -27.28
CA THR A 448 11.27 -17.15 -27.12
C THR A 448 10.12 -17.07 -28.12
N LEU A 449 10.39 -17.41 -29.40
CA LEU A 449 9.36 -17.46 -30.43
C LEU A 449 8.36 -18.59 -30.16
N HIS A 450 8.81 -19.77 -29.76
CA HIS A 450 7.95 -20.91 -29.42
C HIS A 450 6.95 -20.58 -28.28
N PHE A 451 7.36 -19.80 -27.27
CA PHE A 451 6.44 -19.31 -26.23
C PHE A 451 5.39 -18.34 -26.77
N LEU A 452 5.79 -17.40 -27.63
CA LEU A 452 4.86 -16.47 -28.27
C LEU A 452 3.91 -17.18 -29.25
N ASP A 453 4.42 -18.09 -30.08
CA ASP A 453 3.62 -18.89 -31.03
C ASP A 453 2.59 -19.76 -30.30
N ALA A 454 2.92 -20.26 -29.10
CA ALA A 454 1.98 -20.99 -28.26
C ALA A 454 0.92 -20.12 -27.59
N GLY A 455 1.05 -18.78 -27.56
CA GLY A 455 0.07 -17.86 -26.96
C GLY A 455 0.52 -17.15 -25.67
N VAL A 456 1.78 -17.26 -25.25
CA VAL A 456 2.28 -16.58 -24.03
C VAL A 456 2.38 -15.07 -24.28
N ARG A 457 1.86 -14.27 -23.34
CA ARG A 457 1.75 -12.81 -23.48
C ARG A 457 2.96 -12.11 -22.87
N LEU A 458 3.45 -11.04 -23.48
CA LEU A 458 4.37 -10.14 -22.80
C LEU A 458 3.64 -9.37 -21.69
N ARG A 459 4.40 -8.93 -20.70
CA ARG A 459 3.97 -8.10 -19.57
C ARG A 459 4.93 -6.93 -19.40
N PRO A 460 4.50 -5.83 -18.74
CA PRO A 460 5.39 -4.69 -18.45
C PRO A 460 6.73 -5.09 -17.82
N ARG A 461 6.72 -6.10 -16.93
CA ARG A 461 7.93 -6.62 -16.26
C ARG A 461 8.99 -7.21 -17.20
N HIS A 462 8.64 -7.55 -18.45
CA HIS A 462 9.61 -8.09 -19.43
C HIS A 462 10.37 -7.00 -20.20
N VAL A 463 9.93 -5.73 -20.12
CA VAL A 463 10.54 -4.62 -20.88
C VAL A 463 12.01 -4.38 -20.51
N PRO A 464 12.45 -4.40 -19.24
CA PRO A 464 13.87 -4.26 -18.88
C PRO A 464 14.76 -5.32 -19.53
N ALA A 465 14.36 -6.60 -19.50
CA ALA A 465 15.10 -7.69 -20.12
C ALA A 465 15.16 -7.52 -21.66
N LEU A 466 14.03 -7.25 -22.32
CA LEU A 466 14.00 -6.99 -23.77
C LEU A 466 14.89 -5.81 -24.17
N ALA A 467 14.90 -4.76 -23.36
CA ALA A 467 15.73 -3.58 -23.56
C ALA A 467 17.23 -3.89 -23.37
N GLN A 468 17.61 -4.63 -22.32
CA GLN A 468 18.99 -5.09 -22.12
C GLN A 468 19.46 -5.98 -23.28
N ILE A 469 18.60 -6.87 -23.79
CA ILE A 469 18.96 -7.70 -24.94
C ILE A 469 19.14 -6.85 -26.21
N ALA A 470 18.24 -5.90 -26.48
CA ALA A 470 18.34 -5.04 -27.67
C ALA A 470 19.58 -4.13 -27.68
N LEU A 471 20.19 -3.84 -26.51
CA LEU A 471 21.50 -3.19 -26.41
C LEU A 471 22.68 -4.10 -26.81
N ALA A 472 22.54 -5.43 -26.70
CA ALA A 472 23.59 -6.34 -27.13
C ALA A 472 23.77 -6.22 -28.66
N VAL A 473 24.98 -5.85 -29.11
CA VAL A 473 25.33 -5.64 -30.53
C VAL A 473 24.94 -6.84 -31.42
N GLN A 474 24.95 -8.04 -30.84
CA GLN A 474 24.67 -9.30 -31.52
C GLN A 474 23.19 -9.74 -31.46
N SER A 475 22.31 -9.02 -30.76
CA SER A 475 20.87 -9.30 -30.75
C SER A 475 20.31 -9.31 -32.17
N HIS A 476 19.65 -10.41 -32.53
CA HIS A 476 18.87 -10.49 -33.76
C HIS A 476 17.71 -9.46 -33.69
N PRO A 477 17.01 -9.09 -34.78
CA PRO A 477 15.76 -8.29 -34.71
C PRO A 477 14.59 -8.97 -33.93
N VAL A 478 14.87 -9.89 -33.00
CA VAL A 478 13.87 -10.62 -32.22
C VAL A 478 13.24 -9.78 -31.11
N PRO A 479 13.95 -8.95 -30.29
CA PRO A 479 13.28 -8.06 -29.34
C PRO A 479 12.24 -7.16 -30.04
N SER A 480 12.59 -6.71 -31.25
CA SER A 480 11.74 -5.99 -32.18
C SER A 480 10.51 -6.80 -32.62
N LEU A 481 10.71 -8.00 -33.17
CA LEU A 481 9.61 -8.91 -33.58
C LEU A 481 8.72 -9.33 -32.40
N VAL A 482 9.29 -9.48 -31.21
CA VAL A 482 8.60 -9.82 -29.96
C VAL A 482 7.65 -8.68 -29.56
N ILE A 483 8.10 -7.42 -29.64
CA ILE A 483 7.23 -6.25 -29.43
C ILE A 483 6.18 -6.14 -30.55
N ALA A 484 6.57 -6.28 -31.82
CA ALA A 484 5.64 -6.20 -32.94
C ALA A 484 4.48 -7.21 -32.82
N ARG A 485 4.78 -8.48 -32.50
CA ARG A 485 3.75 -9.51 -32.26
C ARG A 485 2.81 -9.16 -31.09
N GLN A 486 3.34 -8.55 -30.04
CA GLN A 486 2.52 -8.08 -28.91
C GLN A 486 1.63 -6.88 -29.30
N LEU A 487 2.07 -6.04 -30.24
CA LEU A 487 1.24 -4.97 -30.82
C LEU A 487 0.11 -5.51 -31.69
N ASP A 488 0.40 -6.51 -32.53
CA ASP A 488 -0.60 -7.18 -33.35
C ASP A 488 -1.69 -7.82 -32.46
N TRP A 489 -1.30 -8.48 -31.35
CA TRP A 489 -2.25 -9.04 -30.39
C TRP A 489 -3.07 -7.98 -29.64
N ALA A 490 -2.43 -6.87 -29.25
CA ALA A 490 -3.12 -5.73 -28.61
C ALA A 490 -4.11 -5.03 -29.58
N GLY A 491 -4.03 -5.32 -30.88
CA GLY A 491 -4.98 -4.87 -31.90
C GLY A 491 -6.37 -5.53 -31.83
N HIS A 492 -6.52 -6.66 -31.13
CA HIS A 492 -7.80 -7.37 -31.00
C HIS A 492 -8.44 -7.28 -29.60
N ASP A 493 -7.63 -7.25 -28.52
CA ASP A 493 -8.11 -7.04 -27.15
C ASP A 493 -7.52 -5.75 -26.55
N ALA A 494 -8.37 -4.74 -26.32
CA ALA A 494 -7.90 -3.44 -25.82
C ALA A 494 -7.49 -3.51 -24.33
N LEU A 495 -6.17 -3.47 -24.07
CA LEU A 495 -5.58 -3.51 -22.72
C LEU A 495 -6.25 -2.56 -21.70
N PRO A 496 -6.53 -3.02 -20.46
CA PRO A 496 -7.03 -2.18 -19.37
C PRO A 496 -6.14 -0.95 -19.11
N ASP A 497 -6.75 0.16 -18.70
CA ASP A 497 -6.02 1.42 -18.46
C ASP A 497 -4.93 1.30 -17.40
N ARG A 498 -5.10 0.40 -16.41
CA ARG A 498 -4.08 0.07 -15.41
C ARG A 498 -2.86 -0.61 -16.05
N GLU A 499 -3.07 -1.71 -16.78
CA GLU A 499 -1.98 -2.47 -17.42
C GLU A 499 -1.26 -1.59 -18.45
N ARG A 500 -2.00 -0.74 -19.18
CA ARG A 500 -1.43 0.29 -20.06
C ARG A 500 -0.52 1.28 -19.31
N GLN A 501 -0.92 1.74 -18.13
CA GLN A 501 -0.09 2.64 -17.32
C GLN A 501 1.16 1.93 -16.81
N GLU A 502 1.06 0.66 -16.42
CA GLU A 502 2.20 -0.20 -16.05
C GLU A 502 3.17 -0.37 -17.24
N TRP A 503 2.67 -0.61 -18.45
CA TRP A 503 3.46 -0.62 -19.69
C TRP A 503 4.17 0.71 -19.97
N LEU A 504 3.47 1.85 -19.83
CA LEU A 504 4.05 3.17 -20.05
C LEU A 504 5.15 3.51 -19.05
N VAL A 505 5.01 3.08 -17.79
CA VAL A 505 6.04 3.24 -16.74
C VAL A 505 7.24 2.34 -17.04
N ALA A 506 7.02 1.05 -17.29
CA ALA A 506 8.11 0.10 -17.57
C ALA A 506 8.95 0.52 -18.79
N VAL A 507 8.31 1.00 -19.87
CA VAL A 507 9.00 1.56 -21.05
C VAL A 507 9.78 2.83 -20.72
N LYS A 508 9.17 3.75 -19.96
CA LYS A 508 9.82 4.99 -19.57
C LYS A 508 11.10 4.71 -18.78
N ASP A 509 11.00 3.88 -17.76
CA ASP A 509 12.08 3.63 -16.82
C ASP A 509 13.19 2.77 -17.46
N ALA A 510 12.84 1.76 -18.27
CA ALA A 510 13.82 0.88 -18.89
C ALA A 510 14.52 1.45 -20.15
N VAL A 511 13.84 2.31 -20.92
CA VAL A 511 14.31 2.77 -22.25
C VAL A 511 14.47 4.29 -22.33
N VAL A 512 13.47 5.07 -21.89
CA VAL A 512 13.44 6.53 -22.11
C VAL A 512 14.35 7.28 -21.15
N ASP A 513 14.22 7.00 -19.85
CA ASP A 513 14.98 7.66 -18.78
C ASP A 513 16.31 6.94 -18.50
N ASN A 514 16.50 5.74 -19.06
CA ASN A 514 17.72 4.95 -18.89
C ASN A 514 18.93 5.61 -19.58
N LYS A 515 19.95 5.95 -18.79
CA LYS A 515 21.17 6.63 -19.25
C LYS A 515 22.02 5.78 -20.20
N GLU A 516 22.01 4.46 -20.07
CA GLU A 516 22.76 3.56 -20.94
C GLU A 516 22.14 3.49 -22.33
N TRP A 517 20.81 3.37 -22.40
CA TRP A 517 20.05 3.50 -23.63
C TRP A 517 20.26 4.86 -24.30
N ASN A 518 20.21 5.95 -23.55
CA ASN A 518 20.51 7.28 -24.07
C ASN A 518 21.95 7.43 -24.58
N ARG A 519 22.94 6.75 -23.97
CA ARG A 519 24.32 6.72 -24.47
C ARG A 519 24.43 5.91 -25.76
N ALA A 520 23.87 4.70 -25.79
CA ALA A 520 23.87 3.82 -26.96
C ALA A 520 23.14 4.47 -28.16
N ALA A 521 21.99 5.11 -27.92
CA ALA A 521 21.24 5.82 -28.97
C ALA A 521 21.96 7.09 -29.48
N ARG A 522 22.84 7.72 -28.68
CA ARG A 522 23.64 8.88 -29.09
C ARG A 522 24.93 8.50 -29.81
N THR A 523 25.53 7.35 -29.49
CA THR A 523 26.72 6.84 -30.20
C THR A 523 26.37 6.23 -31.56
N VAL A 524 25.09 5.87 -31.79
CA VAL A 524 24.56 5.59 -33.12
C VAL A 524 24.27 6.91 -33.85
N ASP A 525 25.26 7.41 -34.59
CA ASP A 525 25.18 8.69 -35.31
C ASP A 525 24.06 8.70 -36.37
N ARG A 526 22.95 9.38 -36.04
CA ARG A 526 21.78 9.57 -36.92
C ARG A 526 22.09 10.24 -38.26
N THR A 527 23.14 11.05 -38.37
CA THR A 527 23.46 11.79 -39.60
C THR A 527 24.10 10.89 -40.66
N TRP A 528 24.89 9.90 -40.23
CA TRP A 528 25.51 8.91 -41.11
C TRP A 528 24.49 8.00 -41.82
N TRP A 529 23.31 7.77 -41.22
CA TRP A 529 22.24 6.93 -41.76
C TRP A 529 21.44 7.58 -42.89
N ALA A 530 21.14 8.88 -42.79
CA ALA A 530 20.38 9.61 -43.81
C ALA A 530 21.11 9.64 -45.17
N ALA A 531 22.44 9.54 -45.17
CA ALA A 531 23.29 9.64 -46.36
C ALA A 531 23.54 8.32 -47.11
N LYS A 532 23.16 7.14 -46.56
CA LYS A 532 23.46 5.83 -47.18
C LYS A 532 22.30 4.83 -47.06
N PRO A 533 21.39 4.76 -48.06
CA PRO A 533 20.42 3.68 -48.19
C PRO A 533 21.09 2.40 -48.72
N ARG A 534 22.00 1.80 -47.94
CA ARG A 534 22.59 0.48 -48.26
C ARG A 534 21.83 -0.62 -47.53
N ARG A 535 21.31 -1.56 -48.32
CA ARG A 535 20.49 -2.72 -47.90
C ARG A 535 21.03 -3.42 -46.64
N GLY A 536 20.19 -3.56 -45.62
CA GLY A 536 20.16 -4.76 -44.78
C GLY A 536 20.70 -4.70 -43.34
N LYS A 537 21.16 -3.55 -42.82
CA LYS A 537 21.58 -3.44 -41.40
C LYS A 537 21.18 -2.10 -40.76
N GLU A 538 19.89 -1.95 -40.46
CA GLU A 538 19.45 -1.00 -39.43
C GLU A 538 20.22 -1.28 -38.13
N THR A 539 20.63 -0.24 -37.41
CA THR A 539 21.18 -0.42 -36.06
C THR A 539 20.06 -0.86 -35.13
N ARG A 540 20.13 -2.13 -34.71
CA ARG A 540 19.11 -2.84 -33.91
C ARG A 540 18.52 -2.01 -32.74
N PRO A 541 19.30 -1.21 -31.98
CA PRO A 541 18.74 -0.36 -30.92
C PRO A 541 17.76 0.72 -31.43
N LEU A 542 17.97 1.30 -32.62
CA LEU A 542 17.07 2.32 -33.17
C LEU A 542 15.73 1.71 -33.59
N ARG A 543 15.75 0.56 -34.26
CA ARG A 543 14.51 -0.14 -34.66
C ARG A 543 13.67 -0.51 -33.43
N PHE A 544 14.31 -1.07 -32.40
CA PHE A 544 13.65 -1.36 -31.11
C PHE A 544 13.07 -0.08 -30.48
N LEU A 545 13.81 1.04 -30.51
CA LEU A 545 13.33 2.33 -30.02
C LEU A 545 12.11 2.83 -30.81
N ASP A 546 12.08 2.65 -32.13
CA ASP A 546 10.98 3.07 -33.00
C ASP A 546 9.72 2.22 -32.77
N GLU A 547 9.84 0.91 -32.62
CA GLU A 547 8.72 0.00 -32.28
C GLU A 547 8.23 0.21 -30.84
N VAL A 548 9.13 0.51 -29.89
CA VAL A 548 8.77 0.95 -28.52
C VAL A 548 8.04 2.29 -28.55
N GLN A 549 8.43 3.23 -29.42
CA GLN A 549 7.67 4.47 -29.63
C GLN A 549 6.31 4.22 -30.28
N GLU A 550 6.22 3.30 -31.24
CA GLU A 550 4.96 2.87 -31.85
C GLU A 550 4.01 2.27 -30.80
N MET A 551 4.53 1.41 -29.93
CA MET A 551 3.82 0.90 -28.75
C MET A 551 3.34 2.03 -27.84
N VAL A 552 4.21 2.98 -27.47
CA VAL A 552 3.82 4.13 -26.63
C VAL A 552 2.76 5.01 -27.31
N LYS A 553 2.82 5.19 -28.64
CA LYS A 553 1.77 5.91 -29.39
C LYS A 553 0.45 5.15 -29.33
N LEU A 554 0.44 3.83 -29.58
CA LEU A 554 -0.76 2.99 -29.56
C LEU A 554 -1.41 2.99 -28.16
N LEU A 555 -0.61 2.81 -27.10
CA LEU A 555 -1.05 2.92 -25.71
C LEU A 555 -1.66 4.31 -25.42
N LYS A 556 -1.08 5.40 -25.94
CA LYS A 556 -1.60 6.77 -25.73
C LYS A 556 -2.87 7.10 -26.55
N ARG A 557 -3.00 6.60 -27.79
CA ARG A 557 -4.07 7.01 -28.75
C ARG A 557 -5.50 6.92 -28.19
N ARG A 558 -5.82 5.93 -27.35
CA ARG A 558 -7.18 5.79 -26.76
C ARG A 558 -7.53 6.94 -25.80
N ARG A 559 -6.54 7.57 -25.15
CA ARG A 559 -6.71 8.71 -24.24
C ARG A 559 -7.16 9.97 -24.98
N GLU A 560 -6.77 10.12 -26.24
CA GLU A 560 -7.20 11.22 -27.11
C GLU A 560 -8.52 10.90 -27.82
N GLY A 561 -8.73 9.64 -28.23
CA GLY A 561 -10.00 9.19 -28.82
C GLY A 561 -11.21 9.41 -27.90
N LEU A 562 -11.09 9.05 -26.61
CA LEU A 562 -12.13 9.30 -25.60
C LEU A 562 -12.33 10.79 -25.29
N GLY A 563 -11.36 11.66 -25.63
CA GLY A 563 -11.48 13.12 -25.48
C GLY A 563 -12.26 13.80 -26.61
N ARG A 564 -12.27 13.25 -27.83
CA ARG A 564 -12.87 13.90 -29.02
C ARG A 564 -14.32 13.53 -29.30
N TYR A 565 -14.83 12.43 -28.73
CA TYR A 565 -16.22 11.98 -28.95
C TYR A 565 -17.28 12.63 -28.01
N ARG A 566 -16.95 13.74 -27.32
CA ARG A 566 -17.90 14.48 -26.47
C ARG A 566 -18.37 15.84 -27.00
N THR A 567 -18.02 16.20 -28.24
CA THR A 567 -18.37 17.49 -28.86
C THR A 567 -19.07 17.39 -30.21
N LEU A 568 -19.58 16.21 -30.56
CA LEU A 568 -20.66 16.11 -31.56
C LEU A 568 -21.98 16.08 -30.79
N LYS A 569 -22.69 17.21 -30.85
CA LYS A 569 -24.10 17.28 -30.46
C LYS A 569 -24.94 16.45 -31.44
N TRP A 570 -26.10 16.02 -30.95
CA TRP A 570 -27.25 15.66 -31.78
C TRP A 570 -27.63 16.83 -32.70
#